data_AF-A0AAD8HDP3-F1
#
_entry.id   AF-A0AAD8HDP3-F1
#
_cell.length_a   1.000
_cell.length_b   1.000
_cell.length_c   1.000
_cell.angle_alpha   90.00
_cell.angle_beta   90.00
_cell.angle_gamma   90.00
#
_symmetry.space_group_name_H-M   'P 1'
#
loop_
_entity.id
_entity.type
_entity.pdbx_description
1 polymer ?
#
loop_
_entity_poly.entity_id
_entity_poly.type
_entity_poly.pdbx_seq_one_letter_code
_entity_poly.pdbx_strand_id
1 'polypeptide(L)'
;MALGKKFFSSDESENEVVTVKEFQEMLEEYDSVTGVINIGDWIPWINFLDSQGRRMCPGYNLGLEVVTSILGNLLHGFNWKLSDNMKNEELSMDEVYGLGTIRKYPLIAVMEPRLPLHLY
;
A
#
# COMPACT_ATOMS: atom_id res chain seq x y z
N MET A 1 0.22 -0.32 11.28
CA MET A 1 0.64 0.89 10.54
C MET A 1 -0.53 1.88 10.53
N ALA A 2 -0.50 2.91 11.39
CA ALA A 2 -1.64 3.79 11.69
C ALA A 2 -1.54 5.19 11.06
N LEU A 3 -0.81 5.32 9.94
CA LEU A 3 -0.49 6.63 9.34
C LEU A 3 -1.54 7.13 8.34
N GLY A 4 -2.33 6.25 7.72
CA GLY A 4 -3.19 6.61 6.58
C GLY A 4 -4.41 7.47 6.92
N LYS A 5 -4.91 7.43 8.17
CA LYS A 5 -6.15 8.14 8.54
C LYS A 5 -6.02 9.65 8.61
N LYS A 6 -4.80 10.20 8.60
CA LYS A 6 -4.55 11.65 8.63
C LYS A 6 -4.33 12.29 7.26
N PHE A 7 -4.07 11.50 6.22
CA PHE A 7 -3.71 12.03 4.90
C PHE A 7 -4.88 12.09 3.91
N PHE A 8 -5.93 11.31 4.13
CA PHE A 8 -7.04 11.17 3.17
C PHE A 8 -8.39 11.30 3.88
N SER A 9 -8.65 12.44 4.54
CA SER A 9 -10.01 12.81 4.94
C SER A 9 -10.63 13.66 3.84
N SER A 10 -11.63 13.10 3.15
CA SER A 10 -12.51 13.81 2.23
C SER A 10 -13.54 14.64 3.03
N ASP A 11 -13.07 15.66 3.74
CA ASP A 11 -13.92 16.67 4.36
C ASP A 11 -13.53 18.04 3.78
N GLU A 12 -14.52 18.72 3.19
CA GLU A 12 -14.43 20.05 2.60
C GLU A 12 -14.15 21.13 3.68
N SER A 13 -12.93 21.15 4.21
CA SER A 13 -12.44 22.26 5.04
C SER A 13 -10.94 22.47 4.83
N GLU A 14 -10.61 23.42 3.95
CA GLU A 14 -9.43 24.31 3.88
C GLU A 14 -8.05 23.89 4.43
N ASN A 15 -7.74 22.60 4.59
CA ASN A 15 -6.41 22.12 4.99
C ASN A 15 -6.09 20.76 4.33
N GLU A 16 -6.09 20.70 3.00
CA GLU A 16 -5.39 19.63 2.30
C GLU A 16 -3.89 19.95 2.38
N VAL A 17 -3.23 19.49 3.44
CA VAL A 17 -1.87 19.92 3.82
C VAL A 17 -0.79 19.44 2.83
N VAL A 18 -1.07 18.38 2.06
CA VAL A 18 -0.13 17.81 1.09
C VAL A 18 -0.91 17.17 -0.06
N THR A 19 -0.66 17.61 -1.29
CA THR A 19 -1.20 16.97 -2.50
C THR A 19 -0.46 15.66 -2.80
N VAL A 20 -1.10 14.72 -3.50
CA VAL A 20 -0.47 13.43 -3.87
C VAL A 20 0.86 13.64 -4.61
N LYS A 21 0.93 14.70 -5.41
CA LYS A 21 2.12 15.08 -6.16
C LYS A 21 3.25 15.57 -5.25
N GLU A 22 2.95 16.43 -4.28
CA GLU A 22 3.94 16.88 -3.29
C GLU A 22 4.41 15.72 -2.39
N PHE A 23 3.54 14.76 -2.09
CA PHE A 23 3.95 13.56 -1.36
C PHE A 23 4.89 12.68 -2.19
N GLN A 24 4.60 12.51 -3.48
CA GLN A 24 5.50 11.80 -4.40
C GLN A 24 6.85 12.51 -4.51
N GLU A 25 6.86 13.82 -4.68
CA GLU A 25 8.09 14.64 -4.73
C GLU A 25 8.89 14.52 -3.42
N MET A 26 8.23 14.54 -2.25
CA MET A 26 8.91 14.29 -0.97
C MET A 26 9.51 12.89 -0.87
N LEU A 27 8.83 11.86 -1.38
CA LEU A 27 9.35 10.50 -1.37
C LEU A 27 10.54 10.33 -2.32
N GLU A 28 10.46 10.93 -3.51
CA GLU A 28 11.55 10.94 -4.49
C GLU A 28 12.77 11.71 -3.96
N GLU A 29 12.55 12.86 -3.33
CA GLU A 29 13.60 13.66 -2.71
C GLU A 29 14.23 12.89 -1.54
N TYR A 30 13.44 12.23 -0.70
CA TYR A 30 13.93 11.40 0.40
C TYR A 30 14.76 10.21 -0.09
N ASP A 31 14.30 9.49 -1.12
CA ASP A 31 15.04 8.38 -1.73
C ASP A 31 16.34 8.87 -2.38
N SER A 32 16.33 10.05 -3.00
CA SER A 32 17.53 10.65 -3.58
C SER A 32 18.56 11.08 -2.53
N VAL A 33 18.10 11.58 -1.38
CA VAL A 33 18.94 12.11 -0.29
C VAL A 33 19.48 10.97 0.58
N THR A 34 18.67 9.95 0.85
CA THR A 34 19.07 8.79 1.65
C THR A 34 19.74 7.70 0.83
N GLY A 35 19.60 7.74 -0.49
CA GLY A 35 19.90 6.64 -1.38
C GLY A 35 18.92 5.48 -1.16
N VAL A 36 18.96 4.50 -2.05
CA VAL A 36 18.30 3.20 -1.86
C VAL A 36 18.80 2.64 -0.52
N ILE A 37 17.93 2.56 0.50
CA ILE A 37 18.32 2.20 1.89
C ILE A 37 18.84 0.75 1.93
N ASN A 38 20.14 0.55 1.74
CA ASN A 38 20.77 -0.76 1.87
C ASN A 38 21.17 -0.97 3.33
N ILE A 39 20.67 -2.05 3.92
CA ILE A 39 21.00 -2.39 5.32
C ILE A 39 22.50 -2.70 5.46
N GLY A 40 23.14 -3.16 4.38
CA GLY A 40 24.56 -3.42 4.31
C GLY A 40 25.45 -2.18 4.37
N ASP A 41 24.95 -1.02 3.94
CA ASP A 41 25.73 0.23 4.00
C ASP A 41 25.99 0.67 5.45
N TRP A 42 25.10 0.31 6.37
CA TRP A 42 25.22 0.60 7.80
C TRP A 42 25.88 -0.54 8.58
N ILE A 43 25.73 -1.78 8.12
CA ILE A 43 26.21 -2.99 8.80
C ILE A 43 26.95 -3.89 7.78
N PRO A 44 28.26 -3.68 7.55
CA PRO A 44 29.01 -4.31 6.45
C PRO A 44 29.03 -5.85 6.45
N TRP A 45 28.87 -6.49 7.61
CA TRP A 45 28.85 -7.94 7.74
C TRP A 45 27.47 -8.57 7.41
N ILE A 46 26.46 -7.74 7.19
CA ILE A 46 25.10 -8.14 6.76
C ILE A 46 24.88 -7.85 5.25
N ASN A 47 25.88 -7.35 4.50
CA ASN A 47 25.76 -7.05 3.06
C ASN A 47 25.21 -8.19 2.20
N PHE A 48 25.31 -9.44 2.65
CA PHE A 48 24.73 -10.57 1.92
C PHE A 48 23.19 -10.64 2.00
N LEU A 49 22.55 -9.97 2.96
CA LEU A 49 21.09 -9.90 3.08
C LEU A 49 20.48 -8.74 2.29
N ASP A 50 21.28 -7.88 1.65
CA ASP A 50 20.74 -6.82 0.82
C ASP A 50 19.96 -7.41 -0.35
N SER A 51 18.64 -7.22 -0.28
CA SER A 51 17.68 -7.57 -1.33
C SER A 51 17.55 -6.45 -2.36
N GLN A 52 18.56 -5.57 -2.44
CA GLN A 52 18.67 -4.45 -3.36
C GLN A 52 19.95 -4.64 -4.19
N GLY A 53 19.95 -4.20 -5.45
CA GLY A 53 21.04 -4.50 -6.40
C GLY A 53 20.95 -5.91 -7.02
N ARG A 54 22.03 -6.70 -7.00
CA ARG A 54 22.10 -7.98 -7.76
C ARG A 54 21.16 -9.08 -7.27
N ARG A 55 20.67 -8.98 -6.04
CA ARG A 55 19.72 -9.93 -5.43
C ARG A 55 18.30 -9.37 -5.35
N MET A 56 18.06 -8.22 -5.99
CA MET A 56 16.74 -7.62 -6.06
C MET A 56 15.75 -8.55 -6.77
N CYS A 57 14.50 -8.55 -6.31
CA CYS A 57 13.43 -9.27 -6.98
C CYS A 57 13.36 -8.77 -8.44
N PRO A 58 13.57 -9.64 -9.44
CA PRO A 58 13.54 -9.21 -10.84
C PRO A 58 12.13 -8.74 -11.25
N GLY A 59 11.11 -9.12 -10.50
CA GLY A 59 9.72 -8.70 -10.70
C GLY A 59 9.31 -7.47 -9.88
N TYR A 60 10.22 -6.74 -9.23
CA TYR A 60 9.85 -5.61 -8.35
C TYR A 60 9.04 -4.54 -9.08
N ASN A 61 9.56 -4.00 -10.18
CA ASN A 61 8.88 -2.95 -10.96
C ASN A 61 7.56 -3.46 -11.54
N LEU A 62 7.56 -4.67 -12.11
CA LEU A 62 6.34 -5.30 -12.63
C LEU A 62 5.29 -5.47 -11.53
N GLY A 63 5.70 -5.90 -10.34
CA GLY A 63 4.82 -6.08 -9.19
C GLY A 63 4.18 -4.76 -8.76
N LEU A 64 4.95 -3.67 -8.72
CA LEU A 64 4.42 -2.34 -8.40
C LEU A 64 3.40 -1.86 -9.42
N GLU A 65 3.69 -1.98 -10.72
CA GLU A 65 2.77 -1.58 -11.79
C GLU A 65 1.47 -2.41 -11.76
N VAL A 66 1.59 -3.73 -11.61
CA VAL A 66 0.44 -4.64 -11.53
C VAL A 66 -0.43 -4.33 -10.32
N VAL A 67 0.17 -4.18 -9.13
CA VAL A 67 -0.57 -3.86 -7.90
C VAL A 67 -1.27 -2.50 -8.03
N THR A 68 -0.59 -1.49 -8.56
CA THR A 68 -1.14 -0.15 -8.74
C THR A 68 -2.30 -0.15 -9.73
N SER A 69 -2.16 -0.84 -10.86
CA SER A 69 -3.21 -0.97 -11.87
C SER A 69 -4.43 -1.72 -11.33
N ILE A 70 -4.22 -2.85 -10.65
CA ILE A 70 -5.31 -3.63 -10.04
C ILE A 70 -6.03 -2.78 -8.99
N LEU A 71 -5.30 -2.15 -8.07
CA LEU A 71 -5.89 -1.31 -7.02
C LEU A 71 -6.65 -0.12 -7.62
N GLY A 72 -6.09 0.55 -8.63
CA GLY A 72 -6.75 1.64 -9.34
C GLY A 72 -8.08 1.21 -9.94
N ASN A 73 -8.11 0.08 -10.65
CA ASN A 73 -9.32 -0.47 -11.24
C ASN A 73 -10.37 -0.88 -10.18
N LEU A 74 -9.91 -1.53 -9.10
CA LEU A 74 -10.77 -1.97 -8.01
C LEU A 74 -11.41 -0.82 -7.24
N LEU A 75 -10.64 0.24 -6.95
CA LEU A 75 -11.13 1.42 -6.23
C LEU A 75 -11.99 2.32 -7.11
N HIS A 76 -11.67 2.42 -8.40
CA HIS A 76 -12.47 3.20 -9.35
C HIS A 76 -13.81 2.52 -9.66
N GLY A 77 -13.80 1.20 -9.83
CA GLY A 77 -14.98 0.44 -10.27
C GLY A 77 -16.00 0.16 -9.17
N PHE A 78 -15.57 -0.01 -7.92
CA PHE A 78 -16.42 -0.59 -6.87
C PHE A 78 -16.43 0.23 -5.58
N ASN A 79 -17.60 0.29 -4.96
CA ASN A 79 -17.74 0.66 -3.56
C ASN A 79 -17.53 -0.59 -2.71
N TRP A 80 -16.74 -0.47 -1.65
CA TRP A 80 -16.33 -1.59 -0.80
C TRP A 80 -17.05 -1.56 0.54
N LYS A 81 -17.62 -2.71 0.93
CA LYS A 81 -18.26 -2.90 2.24
C LYS A 81 -17.68 -4.13 2.93
N LEU A 82 -17.70 -4.14 4.25
CA LEU A 82 -17.32 -5.31 5.03
C LEU A 82 -18.48 -6.31 5.08
N SER A 83 -18.19 -7.62 5.07
CA SER A 83 -19.22 -8.64 5.16
C SER A 83 -19.84 -8.73 6.56
N ASP A 84 -21.08 -9.23 6.66
CA ASP A 84 -21.75 -9.65 7.91
C ASP A 84 -21.83 -8.63 9.05
N ASN A 85 -22.13 -7.36 8.75
CA ASN A 85 -22.26 -6.29 9.77
C ASN A 85 -21.01 -6.14 10.68
N MET A 86 -19.84 -6.66 10.27
CA MET A 86 -18.60 -6.46 11.03
C MET A 86 -18.26 -4.97 11.11
N LYS A 87 -17.87 -4.52 12.29
CA LYS A 87 -17.34 -3.16 12.47
C LYS A 87 -15.86 -3.13 12.13
N ASN A 88 -15.36 -1.96 11.75
CA ASN A 88 -13.93 -1.75 11.50
C ASN A 88 -13.03 -2.12 12.68
N GLU A 89 -13.56 -2.07 13.90
CA GLU A 89 -12.87 -2.37 15.16
C GLU A 89 -12.65 -3.88 15.38
N GLU A 90 -13.44 -4.72 14.72
CA GLU A 90 -13.41 -6.19 14.87
C GLU A 90 -12.42 -6.85 13.89
N LEU A 91 -11.83 -6.06 12.98
CA LEU A 91 -10.84 -6.54 12.02
C LEU A 91 -9.50 -6.85 12.70
N SER A 92 -9.23 -8.13 12.93
CA SER A 92 -7.91 -8.58 13.36
C SER A 92 -6.88 -8.42 12.22
N MET A 93 -5.78 -7.74 12.53
CA MET A 93 -4.59 -7.60 11.68
C MET A 93 -3.49 -8.59 12.08
N ASP A 94 -3.84 -9.65 12.81
CA ASP A 94 -2.88 -10.69 13.18
C ASP A 94 -2.37 -11.40 11.93
N GLU A 95 -1.09 -11.75 11.93
CA GLU A 95 -0.38 -12.35 10.80
C GLU A 95 0.10 -13.76 11.14
N VAL A 96 0.24 -14.61 10.13
CA VAL A 96 0.93 -15.90 10.28
C VAL A 96 2.39 -15.70 9.93
N TYR A 97 3.27 -16.02 10.87
CA TYR A 97 4.71 -15.97 10.63
C TYR A 97 5.12 -16.98 9.55
N GLY A 98 5.86 -16.51 8.55
CA GLY A 98 6.33 -17.31 7.43
C GLY A 98 7.22 -16.50 6.49
N LEU A 99 7.44 -17.01 5.28
CA LEU A 99 8.26 -16.32 4.25
C LEU A 99 7.61 -15.01 3.77
N GLY A 100 6.32 -14.84 3.98
CA GLY A 100 5.57 -13.64 3.64
C GLY A 100 4.59 -13.27 4.75
N THR A 101 4.20 -12.01 4.75
CA THR A 101 3.29 -11.44 5.73
C THR A 101 1.84 -11.68 5.31
N ILE A 102 1.31 -12.86 5.63
CA ILE A 102 -0.09 -13.21 5.34
C ILE A 102 -0.97 -12.96 6.56
N ARG A 103 -2.18 -12.43 6.34
CA ARG A 103 -3.17 -12.28 7.42
C ARG A 103 -3.58 -13.66 7.93
N LYS A 104 -3.64 -13.79 9.25
CA LYS A 104 -4.14 -14.99 9.95
C LYS A 104 -5.61 -15.25 9.67
N TYR A 105 -6.40 -14.18 9.60
CA TYR A 105 -7.80 -14.23 9.23
C TYR A 105 -7.99 -13.51 7.89
N PRO A 106 -8.54 -14.18 6.86
CA PRO A 106 -8.71 -13.57 5.54
C PRO A 106 -9.69 -12.39 5.62
N LEU A 107 -9.37 -11.31 4.91
CA LEU A 107 -10.28 -10.17 4.76
C LEU A 107 -11.38 -10.55 3.75
N ILE A 108 -12.63 -10.47 4.19
CA ILE A 108 -13.80 -10.63 3.33
C ILE A 108 -14.39 -9.25 3.09
N ALA A 109 -14.39 -8.82 1.84
CA ALA A 109 -14.97 -7.55 1.41
C ALA A 109 -15.99 -7.81 0.30
N VAL A 110 -17.12 -7.11 0.37
CA VAL A 110 -18.20 -7.15 -0.61
C VAL A 110 -18.03 -5.96 -1.54
N MET A 111 -17.98 -6.23 -2.84
CA MET A 111 -17.87 -5.23 -3.89
C MET A 111 -19.25 -4.89 -4.46
N GLU A 112 -19.60 -3.61 -4.50
CA GLU A 112 -20.80 -3.10 -5.15
C GLU A 112 -20.41 -2.20 -6.33
N PRO A 113 -20.91 -2.45 -7.56
CA PRO A 113 -20.63 -1.58 -8.71
C PRO A 113 -21.01 -0.14 -8.40
N ARG A 114 -20.10 0.81 -8.67
CA ARG A 114 -20.34 2.23 -8.40
C ARG A 114 -21.33 2.82 -9.41
N LEU A 115 -21.24 2.40 -10.67
CA LEU A 115 -22.11 2.82 -11.75
C LEU A 115 -23.12 1.72 -12.11
N PRO A 116 -24.25 2.05 -12.76
CA PRO A 116 -25.13 1.04 -13.32
C PRO A 116 -24.42 0.20 -14.39
N LEU A 117 -24.78 -1.08 -14.50
CA LEU A 117 -24.12 -2.05 -15.39
C LEU A 117 -24.03 -1.65 -16.87
N HIS A 118 -24.86 -0.72 -17.34
CA HIS A 118 -24.85 -0.27 -18.73
C HIS A 118 -23.78 0.80 -19.02
N LEU A 119 -23.04 1.28 -18.01
CA LEU A 119 -21.99 2.30 -18.14
C LEU A 119 -20.57 1.72 -18.01
N TYR A 120 -20.43 0.41 -17.84
CA TYR A 120 -19.15 -0.32 -17.88
C TYR A 120 -19.00 -1.04 -19.22
#